data_AF-A0A7X6YKF2-F1
#
_entry.id   AF-A0A7X6YKF2-F1
#
_cell.length_a   1.000
_cell.length_b   1.000
_cell.length_c   1.000
_cell.angle_alpha   90.00
_cell.angle_beta   90.00
_cell.angle_gamma   90.00
#
_symmetry.space_group_name_H-M   'P 1'
#
loop_
_entity.id
_entity.type
_entity.pdbx_description
1 polymer ?
#
loop_
_entity_poly.entity_id
_entity_poly.type
_entity_poly.pdbx_seq_one_letter_code
_entity_poly.pdbx_strand_id
1 'polypeptide(L)'
;MSETRQLENAYVIDVGYRKEQPIALVKMNNEYVIGLGYEIKDNKIDWQYGYYYLTDFKKAKTDFKRVLAGENLDDTFSEKEEDKIMEDYQFYSVEEVMKILKDKEKLLYVDDGCDEVVIKFEDLPDVIVDINTKSGMTDLKIYDYQNPSMTPLATTMGIFLDKCNPDLREKIIDRLVKLQQGEIEVKDYKMIDEYILEEARDKLEQEKKTKAKRNKEAR
;
A
#
# COMPACT_ATOMS: atom_id res chain seq x y z
N MET A 1 15.06 -28.70 -15.85
CA MET A 1 14.09 -27.89 -16.60
C MET A 1 12.73 -28.41 -16.16
N SER A 2 11.98 -27.69 -15.31
CA SER A 2 10.63 -28.10 -14.95
C SER A 2 9.70 -27.72 -16.11
N GLU A 3 9.07 -28.72 -16.70
CA GLU A 3 8.12 -28.53 -17.79
C GLU A 3 6.84 -27.89 -17.23
N THR A 4 6.40 -26.80 -17.84
CA THR A 4 5.17 -26.11 -17.45
C THR A 4 3.98 -26.89 -17.99
N ARG A 5 3.06 -27.35 -17.13
CA ARG A 5 1.84 -28.07 -17.55
C ARG A 5 0.63 -27.14 -17.50
N GLN A 6 -0.04 -26.97 -18.64
CA GLN A 6 -1.31 -26.25 -18.70
C GLN A 6 -2.48 -27.17 -18.28
N LEU A 7 -3.31 -26.67 -17.37
CA LEU A 7 -4.57 -27.26 -16.90
C LEU A 7 -5.73 -26.31 -17.24
N GLU A 8 -6.98 -26.74 -17.04
CA GLU A 8 -8.15 -25.90 -17.34
C GLU A 8 -8.20 -24.63 -16.48
N ASN A 9 -7.77 -24.72 -15.22
CA ASN A 9 -7.84 -23.62 -14.26
C ASN A 9 -6.47 -23.01 -13.90
N ALA A 10 -5.35 -23.59 -14.32
CA ALA A 10 -4.03 -23.11 -13.91
C ALA A 10 -2.90 -23.53 -14.86
N TYR A 11 -1.75 -22.85 -14.77
CA TYR A 11 -0.48 -23.30 -15.31
C TYR A 11 0.40 -23.78 -14.18
N VAL A 12 0.76 -25.07 -14.18
CA VAL A 12 1.71 -25.63 -13.21
C VAL A 12 3.12 -25.24 -13.62
N ILE A 13 3.81 -24.49 -12.77
CA ILE A 13 5.16 -23.97 -13.02
C ILE A 13 6.22 -24.92 -12.49
N ASP A 14 6.02 -25.42 -11.27
CA ASP A 14 6.94 -26.35 -10.62
C ASP A 14 6.21 -27.18 -9.55
N VAL A 15 6.78 -28.34 -9.21
CA VAL A 15 6.19 -29.27 -8.22
C VAL A 15 7.28 -29.89 -7.36
N GLY A 16 6.90 -30.32 -6.15
CA GLY A 16 7.78 -31.06 -5.27
C GLY A 16 7.06 -31.55 -4.01
N TYR A 17 7.83 -31.80 -2.96
CA TYR A 17 7.33 -32.34 -1.70
C TYR A 17 7.98 -31.65 -0.51
N ARG A 18 7.20 -31.38 0.53
CA ARG A 18 7.71 -31.06 1.88
C ARG A 18 7.38 -32.24 2.77
N LYS A 19 8.41 -32.98 3.19
CA LYS A 19 8.24 -34.30 3.80
C LYS A 19 7.42 -35.20 2.84
N GLU A 20 6.21 -35.60 3.23
CA GLU A 20 5.32 -36.45 2.41
C GLU A 20 4.19 -35.65 1.74
N GLN A 21 4.09 -34.34 1.99
CA GLN A 21 3.02 -33.50 1.45
C GLN A 21 3.41 -32.97 0.06
N PRO A 22 2.60 -33.20 -0.99
CA PRO A 22 2.86 -32.68 -2.33
C PRO A 22 2.63 -31.17 -2.38
N ILE A 23 3.48 -30.46 -3.13
CA ILE A 23 3.43 -29.00 -3.25
C ILE A 23 3.57 -28.60 -4.73
N ALA A 24 2.78 -27.64 -5.16
CA ALA A 24 2.85 -27.07 -6.51
C ALA A 24 3.00 -25.55 -6.44
N LEU A 25 3.86 -25.01 -7.32
CA LEU A 25 3.84 -23.60 -7.70
C LEU A 25 3.05 -23.48 -9.00
N VAL A 26 1.97 -22.70 -8.98
CA VAL A 26 1.09 -22.53 -10.14
C VAL A 26 0.81 -21.06 -10.42
N LYS A 27 0.39 -20.77 -11.66
CA LYS A 27 -0.24 -19.51 -12.04
C LYS A 27 -1.73 -19.76 -12.32
N MET A 28 -2.62 -19.13 -11.57
CA MET A 28 -4.07 -19.23 -11.70
C MET A 28 -4.67 -17.82 -11.72
N ASN A 29 -5.53 -17.50 -12.70
CA ASN A 29 -6.19 -16.18 -12.79
C ASN A 29 -5.25 -14.97 -12.65
N ASN A 30 -4.08 -15.01 -13.30
CA ASN A 30 -3.00 -14.02 -13.19
C ASN A 30 -2.26 -13.93 -11.85
N GLU A 31 -2.56 -14.79 -10.90
CA GLU A 31 -1.85 -14.86 -9.62
C GLU A 31 -0.92 -16.06 -9.53
N TYR A 32 0.16 -15.92 -8.75
CA TYR A 32 1.04 -17.04 -8.39
C TYR A 32 0.64 -17.63 -7.05
N VAL A 33 0.54 -18.96 -6.99
CA VAL A 33 0.09 -19.68 -5.81
C VAL A 33 1.03 -20.84 -5.49
N ILE A 34 1.39 -20.96 -4.22
CA ILE A 34 1.99 -22.20 -3.68
C ILE A 34 0.88 -23.01 -3.03
N GLY A 35 0.47 -24.09 -3.68
CA GLY A 35 -0.55 -25.03 -3.19
C GLY A 35 0.07 -26.21 -2.46
N LEU A 36 -0.25 -26.37 -1.17
CA LEU A 36 0.12 -27.51 -0.33
C LEU A 36 -0.96 -28.60 -0.37
N GLY A 37 -0.53 -29.86 -0.40
CA GLY A 37 -1.44 -31.00 -0.49
C GLY A 37 -2.23 -31.00 -1.80
N TYR A 38 -1.60 -30.58 -2.90
CA TYR A 38 -2.30 -30.44 -4.18
C TYR A 38 -2.70 -31.79 -4.78
N GLU A 39 -3.79 -31.79 -5.52
CA GLU A 39 -4.27 -32.91 -6.32
C GLU A 39 -4.69 -32.43 -7.71
N ILE A 40 -4.39 -33.23 -8.74
CA ILE A 40 -4.86 -32.98 -10.10
C ILE A 40 -5.89 -34.04 -10.47
N LYS A 41 -7.13 -33.61 -10.69
CA LYS A 41 -8.27 -34.44 -11.11
C LYS A 41 -8.99 -33.76 -12.27
N ASP A 42 -9.40 -34.54 -13.27
CA ASP A 42 -10.17 -34.06 -14.42
C ASP A 42 -9.58 -32.80 -15.08
N ASN A 43 -8.25 -32.81 -15.27
CA ASN A 43 -7.48 -31.71 -15.85
C ASN A 43 -7.58 -30.37 -15.09
N LYS A 44 -7.95 -30.41 -13.81
CA LYS A 44 -7.94 -29.27 -12.88
C LYS A 44 -7.04 -29.58 -11.70
N ILE A 45 -6.44 -28.54 -11.13
CA ILE A 45 -5.69 -28.64 -9.88
C ILE A 45 -6.47 -28.02 -8.73
N ASP A 46 -6.39 -28.64 -7.57
CA ASP A 46 -6.89 -28.14 -6.29
C ASP A 46 -5.83 -28.38 -5.20
N TRP A 47 -5.94 -27.70 -4.06
CA TRP A 47 -5.01 -27.82 -2.93
C TRP A 47 -5.71 -27.64 -1.59
N GLN A 48 -5.16 -28.25 -0.55
CA GLN A 48 -5.70 -28.13 0.80
C GLN A 48 -5.45 -26.76 1.41
N TYR A 49 -4.28 -26.17 1.12
CA TYR A 49 -3.90 -24.85 1.59
C TYR A 49 -3.10 -24.13 0.50
N GLY A 50 -3.38 -22.85 0.28
CA GLY A 50 -2.74 -22.05 -0.77
C GLY A 50 -2.21 -20.73 -0.23
N TYR A 51 -0.96 -20.40 -0.58
CA TYR A 51 -0.37 -19.08 -0.34
C TYR A 51 -0.37 -18.31 -1.67
N TYR A 52 -1.04 -17.15 -1.70
CA TYR A 52 -1.29 -16.36 -2.91
C TYR A 52 -0.37 -15.15 -2.93
N TYR A 53 0.37 -14.96 -4.01
CA TYR A 53 1.44 -13.96 -4.15
C TYR A 53 1.07 -12.84 -5.13
N LEU A 54 -0.21 -12.72 -5.48
CA LEU A 54 -0.68 -11.82 -6.55
C LEU A 54 0.22 -12.02 -7.79
N THR A 55 0.83 -10.95 -8.29
CA THR A 55 1.69 -10.98 -9.47
C THR A 55 3.20 -11.18 -9.16
N ASP A 56 3.60 -11.34 -7.90
CA ASP A 56 5.02 -11.46 -7.51
C ASP A 56 5.56 -12.89 -7.71
N PHE A 57 5.95 -13.17 -8.95
CA PHE A 57 6.59 -14.43 -9.32
C PHE A 57 7.91 -14.68 -8.58
N LYS A 58 8.69 -13.62 -8.33
CA LYS A 58 10.06 -13.75 -7.80
C LYS A 58 10.01 -14.21 -6.35
N LYS A 59 9.11 -13.61 -5.56
CA LYS A 59 8.82 -14.03 -4.19
C LYS A 59 8.21 -15.42 -4.16
N ALA A 60 7.15 -15.69 -4.94
CA ALA A 60 6.53 -17.01 -5.00
C ALA A 60 7.55 -18.13 -5.31
N LYS A 61 8.47 -17.89 -6.25
CA LYS A 61 9.53 -18.84 -6.60
C LYS A 61 10.59 -19.00 -5.50
N THR A 62 10.91 -17.93 -4.79
CA THR A 62 11.87 -17.95 -3.68
C THR A 62 11.31 -18.73 -2.50
N ASP A 63 10.09 -18.43 -2.11
CA ASP A 63 9.40 -19.09 -1.01
C ASP A 63 9.09 -20.55 -1.35
N PHE A 64 8.73 -20.87 -2.59
CA PHE A 64 8.60 -22.26 -3.04
C PHE A 64 9.87 -23.09 -2.79
N LYS A 65 11.06 -22.54 -3.08
CA LYS A 65 12.33 -23.23 -2.79
C LYS A 65 12.57 -23.43 -1.30
N ARG A 66 12.24 -22.45 -0.46
CA ARG A 66 12.37 -22.53 1.00
C ARG A 66 11.49 -23.64 1.56
N VAL A 67 10.25 -23.75 1.06
CA VAL A 67 9.30 -24.79 1.47
C VAL A 67 9.76 -26.18 1.06
N LEU A 68 10.33 -26.33 -0.14
CA LEU A 68 10.97 -27.58 -0.55
C LEU A 68 12.14 -27.96 0.37
N ALA A 69 12.84 -26.97 0.94
CA ALA A 69 13.89 -27.19 1.95
C ALA A 69 13.35 -27.49 3.36
N GLY A 70 12.02 -27.47 3.57
CA GLY A 70 11.38 -27.81 4.83
C GLY A 70 10.95 -26.61 5.69
N GLU A 71 11.30 -25.39 5.29
CA GLU A 71 10.93 -24.16 6.01
C GLU A 71 9.41 -23.92 6.01
N ASN A 72 8.93 -23.12 6.95
CA ASN A 72 7.52 -22.75 7.03
C ASN A 72 7.23 -21.43 6.31
N LEU A 73 6.00 -21.28 5.84
CA LEU A 73 5.52 -20.07 5.18
C LEU A 73 4.80 -19.10 6.13
N ASP A 74 4.80 -19.34 7.45
CA ASP A 74 4.10 -18.46 8.40
C ASP A 74 4.66 -17.02 8.38
N ASP A 75 5.95 -16.85 8.07
CA ASP A 75 6.59 -15.53 7.94
C ASP A 75 6.50 -14.92 6.52
N THR A 76 5.88 -15.62 5.57
CA THR A 76 5.80 -15.23 4.15
C THR A 76 5.11 -13.89 3.95
N PHE A 77 4.14 -13.61 4.80
CA PHE A 77 3.37 -12.36 4.86
C PHE A 77 3.52 -11.71 6.24
N SER A 78 4.60 -12.01 6.96
CA SER A 78 4.89 -11.25 8.19
C SER A 78 5.01 -9.76 7.83
N GLU A 79 4.48 -8.88 8.68
CA GLU A 79 4.44 -7.41 8.53
C GLU A 79 5.78 -6.82 8.05
N LYS A 80 6.90 -7.52 8.28
CA LYS A 80 8.24 -7.18 7.77
C LYS A 80 8.39 -7.07 6.25
N GLU A 81 7.48 -7.62 5.44
CA GLU A 81 7.49 -7.39 3.98
C GLU A 81 6.48 -6.34 3.50
N GLU A 82 5.42 -6.05 4.27
CA GLU A 82 4.65 -4.80 4.11
C GLU A 82 5.54 -3.59 4.46
N ASP A 83 6.37 -3.73 5.51
CA ASP A 83 7.42 -2.78 5.87
C ASP A 83 8.41 -2.51 4.72
N LYS A 84 8.66 -3.47 3.80
CA LYS A 84 9.59 -3.26 2.67
C LYS A 84 9.00 -2.41 1.56
N ILE A 85 7.68 -2.36 1.39
CA ILE A 85 7.02 -1.45 0.44
C ILE A 85 6.90 -0.05 1.09
N MET A 86 6.77 0.00 2.42
CA MET A 86 6.79 1.26 3.19
C MET A 86 8.20 1.80 3.49
N GLU A 87 9.27 1.00 3.33
CA GLU A 87 10.68 1.39 3.60
C GLU A 87 11.15 2.60 2.78
N ASP A 88 10.52 2.87 1.63
CA ASP A 88 10.85 3.99 0.74
C ASP A 88 10.08 5.29 1.05
N TYR A 89 9.17 5.28 2.02
CA TYR A 89 8.41 6.47 2.42
C TYR A 89 8.86 6.98 3.79
N GLN A 90 9.08 8.29 3.87
CA GLN A 90 9.37 8.93 5.14
C GLN A 90 8.05 9.35 5.80
N PHE A 91 7.91 9.04 7.09
CA PHE A 91 6.74 9.42 7.87
C PHE A 91 7.06 10.51 8.89
N TYR A 92 6.09 11.37 9.18
CA TYR A 92 6.17 12.32 10.28
C TYR A 92 6.12 11.59 11.63
N SER A 93 6.82 12.11 12.64
CA SER A 93 6.64 11.63 14.02
C SER A 93 5.32 12.13 14.61
N VAL A 94 4.85 11.49 15.68
CA VAL A 94 3.64 11.90 16.41
C VAL A 94 3.71 13.38 16.82
N GLU A 95 4.88 13.86 17.30
CA GLU A 95 5.08 15.25 17.69
C GLU A 95 5.02 16.22 16.50
N GLU A 96 5.58 15.83 15.35
CA GLU A 96 5.50 16.61 14.11
C GLU A 96 4.04 16.72 13.65
N VAL A 97 3.29 15.61 13.66
CA VAL A 97 1.87 15.59 13.30
C VAL A 97 1.04 16.44 14.25
N MET A 98 1.28 16.36 15.57
CA MET A 98 0.60 17.22 16.54
C MET A 98 0.80 18.70 16.24
N LYS A 99 1.99 19.10 15.76
CA LYS A 99 2.28 20.47 15.35
C LYS A 99 1.51 20.85 14.08
N ILE A 100 1.55 20.00 13.05
CA ILE A 100 0.79 20.19 11.80
C ILE A 100 -0.71 20.40 12.09
N LEU A 101 -1.29 19.57 12.96
CA LEU A 101 -2.69 19.67 13.37
C LEU A 101 -3.00 20.95 14.17
N LYS A 102 -2.08 21.39 15.03
CA LYS A 102 -2.19 22.66 15.79
C LYS A 102 -2.12 23.87 14.86
N ASP A 103 -1.24 23.82 13.86
CA ASP A 103 -1.01 24.88 12.88
C ASP A 103 -2.11 24.94 11.82
N LYS A 104 -3.03 23.95 11.81
CA LYS A 104 -4.17 23.83 10.89
C LYS A 104 -3.73 23.86 9.43
N GLU A 105 -2.61 23.20 9.14
CA GLU A 105 -2.15 23.05 7.77
C GLU A 105 -3.20 22.30 6.93
N LYS A 106 -3.22 22.60 5.62
CA LYS A 106 -4.14 21.95 4.68
C LYS A 106 -3.62 20.56 4.33
N LEU A 107 -4.45 19.55 4.56
CA LEU A 107 -4.09 18.13 4.42
C LEU A 107 -5.03 17.47 3.41
N LEU A 108 -4.61 16.32 2.89
CA LEU A 108 -5.39 15.50 1.98
C LEU A 108 -5.27 14.04 2.40
N TYR A 109 -6.37 13.29 2.26
CA TYR A 109 -6.32 11.83 2.28
C TYR A 109 -6.05 11.32 0.86
N VAL A 110 -5.14 10.36 0.73
CA VAL A 110 -4.82 9.66 -0.51
C VAL A 110 -5.06 8.17 -0.29
N ASP A 111 -5.98 7.62 -1.05
CA ASP A 111 -6.40 6.21 -1.07
C ASP A 111 -5.95 5.60 -2.40
N ASP A 112 -5.13 4.55 -2.35
CA ASP A 112 -4.62 3.85 -3.53
C ASP A 112 -5.40 2.54 -3.85
N GLY A 113 -6.45 2.26 -3.08
CA GLY A 113 -7.27 1.06 -3.15
C GLY A 113 -6.79 -0.09 -2.26
N CYS A 114 -5.61 0.02 -1.68
CA CYS A 114 -5.03 -0.93 -0.72
C CYS A 114 -4.84 -0.28 0.65
N ASP A 115 -4.18 0.87 0.69
CA ASP A 115 -3.85 1.64 1.89
C ASP A 115 -4.25 3.11 1.77
N GLU A 116 -4.32 3.77 2.92
CA GLU A 116 -4.68 5.18 3.06
C GLU A 116 -3.57 5.95 3.80
N VAL A 117 -3.14 7.07 3.22
CA VAL A 117 -2.17 7.97 3.85
C VAL A 117 -2.67 9.40 3.86
N VAL A 118 -2.17 10.19 4.80
CA VAL A 118 -2.43 11.64 4.84
C VAL A 118 -1.19 12.40 4.40
N ILE A 119 -1.37 13.37 3.52
CA ILE A 119 -0.27 14.19 3.00
C ILE A 119 -0.57 15.67 3.21
N LYS A 120 0.47 16.51 3.15
CA LYS A 120 0.24 17.95 3.00
C LYS A 120 -0.23 18.25 1.59
N PHE A 121 -1.11 19.24 1.48
CA PHE A 121 -1.66 19.67 0.20
C PHE A 121 -0.58 20.00 -0.84
N GLU A 122 0.53 20.62 -0.40
CA GLU A 122 1.63 21.04 -1.28
C GLU A 122 2.49 19.89 -1.83
N ASP A 123 2.35 18.69 -1.27
CA ASP A 123 3.10 17.50 -1.66
C ASP A 123 2.34 16.65 -2.68
N LEU A 124 1.06 16.95 -2.94
CA LEU A 124 0.20 16.14 -3.81
C LEU A 124 0.80 15.86 -5.21
N PRO A 125 1.38 16.83 -5.95
CA PRO A 125 1.95 16.56 -7.26
C PRO A 125 3.07 15.51 -7.21
N ASP A 126 3.93 15.62 -6.19
CA ASP A 126 5.06 14.72 -5.96
C ASP A 126 4.57 13.33 -5.59
N VAL A 127 3.60 13.24 -4.68
CA VAL A 127 3.00 11.98 -4.22
C VAL A 127 2.36 11.21 -5.38
N ILE A 128 1.63 11.88 -6.27
CA ILE A 128 1.01 11.22 -7.44
C ILE A 128 2.06 10.52 -8.30
N VAL A 129 3.19 11.18 -8.56
CA VAL A 129 4.26 10.66 -9.42
C VAL A 129 5.10 9.63 -8.70
N ASP A 130 5.45 9.86 -7.43
CA ASP A 130 6.34 8.99 -6.65
C ASP A 130 5.69 7.64 -6.36
N ILE A 131 4.42 7.62 -5.91
CA ILE A 131 3.68 6.37 -5.69
C ILE A 131 3.62 5.54 -6.97
N ASN A 132 3.32 6.19 -8.09
CA ASN A 132 3.24 5.50 -9.37
C ASN A 132 4.60 5.01 -9.90
N THR A 133 5.69 5.65 -9.48
CA THR A 133 7.05 5.27 -9.86
C THR A 133 7.53 4.09 -9.02
N LYS A 134 7.24 4.08 -7.72
CA LYS A 134 7.65 3.05 -6.76
C LYS A 134 6.77 1.80 -6.82
N SER A 135 5.46 1.98 -6.85
CA SER A 135 4.47 0.90 -6.74
C SER A 135 3.94 0.40 -8.10
N GLY A 136 4.34 1.05 -9.20
CA GLY A 136 3.76 0.81 -10.53
C GLY A 136 2.50 1.62 -10.77
N MET A 137 1.81 1.36 -11.89
CA MET A 137 0.69 2.19 -12.32
C MET A 137 -0.52 2.02 -11.38
N THR A 138 -0.69 2.99 -10.48
CA THR A 138 -1.66 2.99 -9.37
C THR A 138 -2.60 4.19 -9.49
N ASP A 139 -3.90 3.91 -9.46
CA ASP A 139 -4.95 4.92 -9.53
C ASP A 139 -5.30 5.40 -8.12
N LEU A 140 -5.19 6.70 -7.89
CA LEU A 140 -5.37 7.31 -6.58
C LEU A 140 -6.72 8.02 -6.49
N LYS A 141 -7.34 7.97 -5.31
CA LYS A 141 -8.44 8.83 -4.91
C LYS A 141 -7.98 9.80 -3.84
N ILE A 142 -8.28 11.09 -4.05
CA ILE A 142 -7.81 12.17 -3.19
C ILE A 142 -9.00 12.87 -2.56
N TYR A 143 -9.03 12.97 -1.23
CA TYR A 143 -10.12 13.57 -0.47
C TYR A 143 -9.65 14.76 0.38
N ASP A 144 -10.58 15.67 0.67
CA ASP A 144 -10.35 16.75 1.63
C ASP A 144 -10.31 16.17 3.05
N TYR A 145 -9.17 16.32 3.71
CA TYR A 145 -9.00 15.86 5.09
C TYR A 145 -9.86 16.64 6.09
N GLN A 146 -9.95 17.96 5.91
CA GLN A 146 -10.66 18.83 6.83
C GLN A 146 -12.17 18.76 6.64
N ASN A 147 -12.63 18.47 5.42
CA ASN A 147 -14.05 18.36 5.06
C ASN A 147 -14.35 17.00 4.42
N PRO A 148 -14.41 15.92 5.22
CA PRO A 148 -14.55 14.56 4.71
C PRO A 148 -15.85 14.41 3.91
N SER A 149 -15.73 13.79 2.74
CA SER A 149 -16.83 13.54 1.81
C SER A 149 -16.56 12.22 1.10
N MET A 150 -17.63 11.48 0.76
CA MET A 150 -17.52 10.30 -0.10
C MET A 150 -17.18 10.64 -1.56
N THR A 151 -17.16 11.93 -1.91
CA THR A 151 -16.79 12.41 -3.24
C THR A 151 -15.33 12.86 -3.22
N PRO A 152 -14.43 12.24 -4.01
CA PRO A 152 -13.04 12.66 -4.08
C PRO A 152 -12.92 14.04 -4.73
N LEU A 153 -11.95 14.82 -4.25
CA LEU A 153 -11.51 16.06 -4.89
C LEU A 153 -10.82 15.77 -6.23
N ALA A 154 -10.10 14.66 -6.32
CA ALA A 154 -9.50 14.20 -7.56
C ALA A 154 -9.38 12.67 -7.60
N THR A 155 -9.38 12.13 -8.81
CA THR A 155 -8.98 10.76 -9.13
C THR A 155 -7.84 10.81 -10.13
N THR A 156 -6.98 9.80 -10.12
CA THR A 156 -5.91 9.63 -11.12
C THR A 156 -6.12 8.39 -11.96
N MET A 157 -5.47 8.38 -13.12
CA MET A 157 -5.19 7.19 -13.91
C MET A 157 -3.67 7.12 -14.05
N GLY A 158 -3.04 6.28 -13.23
CA GLY A 158 -1.62 6.33 -12.95
C GLY A 158 -1.14 7.73 -12.53
N ILE A 159 -0.10 8.25 -13.20
CA ILE A 159 0.45 9.60 -12.93
C ILE A 159 -0.44 10.76 -13.39
N PHE A 160 -1.52 10.49 -14.16
CA PHE A 160 -2.34 11.53 -14.78
C PHE A 160 -3.62 11.79 -13.98
N LEU A 161 -4.07 13.06 -13.92
CA LEU A 161 -5.39 13.38 -13.37
C LEU A 161 -6.50 12.87 -14.29
N ASP A 162 -7.46 12.13 -13.74
CA ASP A 162 -8.70 11.72 -14.41
C ASP A 162 -9.81 12.75 -14.15
N LYS A 163 -10.39 12.74 -12.94
CA LYS A 163 -11.31 13.77 -12.47
C LYS A 163 -10.60 14.66 -11.48
N CYS A 164 -10.82 15.97 -11.53
CA CYS A 164 -10.21 16.88 -10.59
C CYS A 164 -11.08 18.12 -10.41
N ASN A 165 -11.33 18.49 -9.16
CA ASN A 165 -11.92 19.76 -8.80
C ASN A 165 -11.10 20.92 -9.43
N PRO A 166 -11.74 21.91 -10.08
CA PRO A 166 -11.02 22.99 -10.76
C PRO A 166 -10.05 23.77 -9.87
N ASP A 167 -10.43 24.10 -8.63
CA ASP A 167 -9.61 24.87 -7.70
C ASP A 167 -8.40 24.06 -7.21
N LEU A 168 -8.55 22.74 -7.08
CA LEU A 168 -7.43 21.85 -6.82
C LEU A 168 -6.51 21.80 -8.03
N ARG A 169 -7.07 21.58 -9.23
CA ARG A 169 -6.32 21.47 -10.49
C ARG A 169 -5.43 22.69 -10.72
N GLU A 170 -5.99 23.89 -10.60
CA GLU A 170 -5.26 25.15 -10.80
C GLU A 170 -4.01 25.25 -9.91
N LYS A 171 -4.08 24.72 -8.69
CA LYS A 171 -2.98 24.81 -7.71
C LYS A 171 -1.87 23.79 -7.94
N ILE A 172 -2.16 22.67 -8.59
CA ILE A 172 -1.23 21.54 -8.68
C ILE A 172 -0.70 21.28 -10.09
N ILE A 173 -1.43 21.72 -11.12
CA ILE A 173 -1.23 21.26 -12.51
C ILE A 173 0.16 21.62 -13.05
N ASP A 174 0.66 22.83 -12.78
CA ASP A 174 1.95 23.29 -13.31
C ASP A 174 3.11 22.45 -12.79
N ARG A 175 3.11 22.11 -11.49
CA ARG A 175 4.14 21.25 -10.90
C ARG A 175 4.00 19.81 -11.39
N LEU A 176 2.76 19.30 -11.43
CA LEU A 176 2.50 17.93 -11.86
C LEU A 176 2.95 17.69 -13.30
N VAL A 177 2.67 18.61 -14.23
CA VAL A 177 3.10 18.50 -15.63
C VAL A 177 4.62 18.45 -15.75
N LYS A 178 5.34 19.32 -15.01
CA LYS A 178 6.80 19.32 -15.03
C LYS A 178 7.39 18.02 -14.50
N LEU A 179 6.81 17.44 -13.45
CA LEU A 179 7.21 16.13 -12.94
C LEU A 179 6.95 15.03 -13.98
N GLN A 180 5.77 14.99 -14.59
CA GLN A 180 5.40 14.00 -15.61
C GLN A 180 6.29 14.06 -16.87
N GLN A 181 6.80 15.25 -17.20
CA GLN A 181 7.72 15.46 -18.33
C GLN A 181 9.18 15.20 -17.98
N GLY A 182 9.50 14.94 -16.70
CA GLY A 182 10.87 14.80 -16.21
C GLY A 182 11.68 16.11 -16.25
N GLU A 183 11.01 17.27 -16.26
CA GLU A 183 11.68 18.58 -16.20
C GLU A 183 12.21 18.90 -14.80
N ILE A 184 11.56 18.34 -13.78
CA ILE A 184 11.94 18.46 -12.37
C ILE A 184 11.82 17.10 -11.70
N GLU A 185 12.57 16.92 -10.61
CA GLU A 185 12.53 15.71 -9.79
C GLU A 185 11.51 15.83 -8.65
N VAL A 186 11.05 14.68 -8.18
CA VAL A 186 10.26 14.54 -6.95
C VAL A 186 11.06 15.14 -5.79
N LYS A 187 10.46 16.04 -5.03
CA LYS A 187 11.11 16.63 -3.85
C LYS A 187 11.10 15.64 -2.68
N ASP A 188 11.96 15.86 -1.70
CA ASP A 188 11.81 15.19 -0.40
C ASP A 188 10.52 15.65 0.29
N TYR A 189 9.69 14.70 0.70
CA TYR A 189 8.47 14.94 1.45
C TYR A 189 8.25 13.83 2.48
N LYS A 190 7.33 14.07 3.41
CA LYS A 190 6.91 13.06 4.39
C LYS A 190 5.40 12.85 4.30
N MET A 191 4.97 11.64 4.59
CA MET A 191 3.57 11.28 4.73
C MET A 191 3.19 11.19 6.22
N ILE A 192 1.91 11.21 6.50
CA ILE A 192 1.33 10.97 7.80
C ILE A 192 0.62 9.62 7.71
N ASP A 193 1.17 8.65 8.43
CA ASP A 193 0.56 7.33 8.65
C ASP A 193 -0.72 7.46 9.49
N GLU A 194 -1.69 6.58 9.26
CA GLU A 194 -3.00 6.63 9.93
C GLU A 194 -2.88 6.39 11.44
N TYR A 195 -2.05 5.43 11.87
CA TYR A 195 -1.82 5.15 13.28
C TYR A 195 -1.13 6.33 13.98
N ILE A 196 -0.12 6.93 13.34
CA ILE A 196 0.55 8.14 13.86
C ILE A 196 -0.45 9.28 13.98
N LEU A 197 -1.36 9.43 13.01
CA LEU A 197 -2.39 10.45 13.05
C LEU A 197 -3.38 10.25 14.21
N GLU A 198 -3.85 9.02 14.41
CA GLU A 198 -4.75 8.68 15.50
C GLU A 198 -4.10 8.98 16.86
N GLU A 199 -2.86 8.53 17.06
CA GLU A 199 -2.12 8.78 18.30
C GLU A 199 -1.92 10.28 18.57
N ALA A 200 -1.59 11.07 17.53
CA ALA A 200 -1.44 12.51 17.64
C ALA A 200 -2.75 13.20 18.05
N ARG A 201 -3.89 12.77 17.48
CA ARG A 201 -5.22 13.30 17.83
C ARG A 201 -5.57 12.98 19.29
N ASP A 202 -5.31 11.76 19.73
CA ASP A 202 -5.56 11.32 21.10
C ASP A 202 -4.76 12.13 22.12
N LYS A 203 -3.45 12.31 21.87
CA LYS A 203 -2.59 13.15 22.70
C LYS A 203 -3.09 14.59 22.77
N LEU A 204 -3.51 15.17 21.64
CA LEU A 204 -4.09 16.52 21.60
C LEU A 204 -5.40 16.63 22.40
N GLU A 205 -6.25 15.60 22.36
CA GLU A 205 -7.48 15.58 23.15
C GLU A 205 -7.18 15.47 24.66
N GLN A 206 -6.22 14.64 25.05
CA GLN A 206 -5.77 14.51 26.43
C GLN A 206 -5.16 15.82 26.97
N GLU A 207 -4.36 16.54 26.16
CA GLU A 207 -3.84 17.87 26.50
C GLU A 207 -4.98 18.86 26.78
N LYS A 208 -6.03 18.87 25.93
CA LYS A 208 -7.20 19.74 26.10
C LYS A 208 -7.96 19.42 27.39
N LYS A 209 -8.22 18.14 27.66
CA LYS A 209 -8.90 17.67 28.89
C LYS A 209 -8.12 18.07 30.14
N THR A 210 -6.81 17.89 30.14
CA THR A 210 -5.92 18.24 31.26
C THR A 210 -5.90 19.75 31.52
N LYS A 211 -5.78 20.57 30.46
CA LYS A 211 -5.83 22.04 30.57
C LYS A 211 -7.19 22.52 31.10
N ALA A 212 -8.30 21.94 30.62
CA ALA A 212 -9.63 22.28 31.10
C ALA A 212 -9.84 21.94 32.58
N LYS A 213 -9.30 20.81 33.06
CA LYS A 213 -9.34 20.42 34.48
C LYS A 213 -8.57 21.41 35.36
N ARG A 214 -7.33 21.75 34.99
CA ARG A 214 -6.52 22.75 35.73
C ARG A 214 -7.20 24.11 35.80
N ASN A 215 -7.83 24.57 34.73
CA ASN A 215 -8.54 25.85 34.70
C ASN A 215 -9.81 25.87 35.57
N LYS A 216 -10.41 24.70 35.85
CA LYS A 216 -11.54 24.56 36.78
C LYS A 216 -11.08 24.53 38.24
N GLU A 217 -9.92 23.95 38.53
CA GLU A 217 -9.34 23.89 39.88
C GLU A 217 -8.71 25.22 40.33
N ALA A 218 -8.39 26.12 39.39
CA ALA A 218 -7.85 27.45 39.65
C ALA A 218 -8.92 28.56 39.80
N ARG A 219 -10.21 28.22 39.76
CA ARG A 219 -11.35 29.13 39.98
C ARG A 219 -12.07 28.77 41.27
#